data_AF-A0A8D8S2M0-F1
#
_entry.id   AF-A0A8D8S2M0-F1
#
_cell.length_a   1.000
_cell.length_b   1.000
_cell.length_c   1.000
_cell.angle_alpha   90.00
_cell.angle_beta   90.00
_cell.angle_gamma   90.00
#
_symmetry.space_group_name_H-M   'P 1'
#
loop_
_entity.id
_entity.type
_entity.pdbx_description
1 polymer ?
#
loop_
_entity_poly.entity_id
_entity_poly.type
_entity_poly.pdbx_seq_one_letter_code
_entity_poly.pdbx_strand_id
1 'polypeptide(L)'
;MLQSYYTADQKKIEILLAMQQWDEINLLIKQLLITSDSWQYYIHYLTSVFALVSKNGNTEPEDLASCDVITSVDTCFASAERYLSILAEKKSALSHKSRGVHLVRLEYYVKLRDWEKENGGSPSKDSSRTTTLLADKILDSSLVDLLLSYYKVFAHTPCVLKDLKKYLSYLSPEEVNVLSAALWKINGIEEEEEFEPRDRTSMMQFISCLQFNRYLGKYNNDVMSKETKMALILRLTRTYYHCEPFTADQAPAEIKANDALILLVLYLLHDLYVLEPKYIQYILLYLHHVSSRNHYNFNLELLSLYYYHRIGASGAAHMCYENLDMKHIQLDSLGYLHLAPLLNMAQFTLAANVADSTLKFFTINYKDNADHLVLSYKFGSFLKIKEFHLFRTRLNNSVHYTLTTIEKMLLDVLHLTSYREVLGTVATMSINPGQDNILWDELRDNRDLNVFNSCNPSHMKPDAQVQALTHAHDLSYLRMRTLVLRILAASLHVAHPPPPLPPSSNEEEKQNGDNSTSEPSRLEVLKSLIEEMQQVYDKLVKDRLSPVSEFTCSAHNPKVLGSSLT
;
A
#
# COMPACT_ATOMS: atom_id res chain seq x y z
N MET A 1 10.08 -29.65 -18.20
CA MET A 1 10.82 -28.50 -18.77
C MET A 1 10.21 -27.25 -18.14
N LEU A 2 10.89 -26.63 -17.18
CA LEU A 2 10.41 -25.37 -16.59
C LEU A 2 10.46 -24.31 -17.69
N GLN A 3 9.31 -24.00 -18.29
CA GLN A 3 9.20 -22.85 -19.18
C GLN A 3 9.61 -21.62 -18.38
N SER A 4 10.61 -20.89 -18.87
CA SER A 4 10.98 -19.58 -18.37
C SER A 4 9.71 -18.72 -18.27
N TYR A 5 9.48 -18.10 -17.10
CA TYR A 5 8.38 -17.15 -16.89
C TYR A 5 8.43 -15.95 -17.85
N TYR A 6 9.56 -15.72 -18.52
CA TYR A 6 9.65 -14.80 -19.65
C TYR A 6 9.34 -15.54 -20.94
N THR A 7 8.22 -15.20 -21.57
CA THR A 7 7.98 -15.60 -22.95
C THR A 7 8.89 -14.80 -23.87
N ALA A 8 9.34 -15.40 -24.97
CA ALA A 8 10.13 -14.70 -25.99
C ALA A 8 9.43 -13.41 -26.45
N ASP A 9 8.10 -13.43 -26.50
CA ASP A 9 7.26 -12.30 -26.87
C ASP A 9 7.37 -11.12 -25.89
N GLN A 10 7.40 -11.36 -24.57
CA GLN A 10 7.56 -10.29 -23.59
C GLN A 10 8.92 -9.59 -23.74
N LYS A 11 9.99 -10.36 -23.94
CA LYS A 11 11.33 -9.80 -24.19
C LYS A 11 11.41 -9.06 -25.51
N LYS A 12 10.77 -9.58 -26.56
CA LYS A 12 10.66 -8.90 -27.85
C LYS A 12 9.95 -7.55 -27.69
N ILE A 13 8.83 -7.50 -26.97
CA ILE A 13 8.10 -6.25 -26.67
C ILE A 13 8.99 -5.28 -25.90
N GLU A 14 9.70 -5.72 -24.85
CA GLU A 14 10.62 -4.86 -24.08
C GLU A 14 11.70 -4.22 -24.99
N ILE A 15 12.28 -4.99 -25.90
CA ILE A 15 13.32 -4.51 -26.83
C ILE A 15 12.71 -3.54 -27.86
N LEU A 16 11.58 -3.89 -28.47
CA LEU A 16 10.92 -3.04 -29.45
C LEU A 16 10.49 -1.69 -28.83
N LEU A 17 9.98 -1.71 -27.60
CA LEU A 17 9.66 -0.49 -26.83
C LEU A 17 10.91 0.37 -26.62
N ALA A 18 12.04 -0.25 -26.25
CA ALA A 18 13.30 0.47 -26.09
C ALA A 18 13.83 1.05 -27.42
N MET A 19 13.59 0.36 -28.54
CA MET A 19 13.95 0.80 -29.90
C MET A 19 12.94 1.78 -30.52
N GLN A 20 11.80 2.03 -29.85
CA GLN A 20 10.72 2.90 -30.34
C GLN A 20 10.16 2.48 -31.72
N GLN A 21 10.17 1.17 -32.02
CA GLN A 21 9.61 0.63 -33.26
C GLN A 21 8.09 0.46 -33.15
N TRP A 22 7.36 1.57 -33.10
CA TRP A 22 5.93 1.61 -32.78
C TRP A 22 5.03 0.81 -33.72
N ASP A 23 5.35 0.76 -35.01
CA ASP A 23 4.59 0.01 -36.03
C ASP A 23 4.60 -1.51 -35.74
N GLU A 24 5.79 -2.06 -35.46
CA GLU A 24 5.96 -3.49 -35.14
C GLU A 24 5.31 -3.85 -33.80
N ILE A 25 5.37 -2.94 -32.82
CA ILE A 25 4.74 -3.11 -31.51
C ILE A 25 3.21 -3.17 -31.65
N ASN A 26 2.64 -2.25 -32.42
CA ASN A 26 1.19 -2.19 -32.64
C ASN A 26 0.68 -3.51 -33.21
N LEU A 27 1.29 -4.00 -34.29
CA LEU A 27 0.90 -5.27 -34.94
C LEU A 27 1.10 -6.49 -34.05
N LEU A 28 2.26 -6.60 -33.40
CA LEU A 28 2.57 -7.73 -32.52
C LEU A 28 1.57 -7.82 -31.37
N ILE A 29 1.27 -6.68 -30.73
CA ILE A 29 0.35 -6.67 -29.59
C ILE A 29 -1.08 -6.95 -30.03
N LYS A 30 -1.52 -6.46 -31.19
CA LYS A 30 -2.86 -6.77 -31.73
C LYS A 30 -3.05 -8.29 -31.87
N GLN A 31 -2.05 -8.99 -32.41
CA GLN A 31 -2.09 -10.45 -32.51
C GLN A 31 -2.15 -11.14 -31.13
N LEU A 32 -1.38 -10.65 -30.15
CA LEU A 32 -1.36 -11.21 -28.80
C LEU A 32 -2.64 -10.95 -28.02
N LEU A 33 -3.29 -9.80 -28.20
CA LEU A 33 -4.53 -9.43 -27.50
C LEU A 33 -5.76 -10.23 -27.97
N ILE A 34 -5.72 -10.81 -29.16
CA ILE A 34 -6.77 -11.73 -29.64
C ILE A 34 -6.83 -12.99 -28.75
N THR A 35 -5.67 -13.50 -28.32
CA THR A 35 -5.58 -14.76 -27.56
C THR A 35 -5.43 -14.53 -26.05
N SER A 36 -4.97 -13.36 -25.62
CA SER A 36 -4.69 -13.05 -24.21
C SER A 36 -5.45 -11.83 -23.70
N ASP A 37 -5.78 -11.80 -22.40
CA ASP A 37 -6.38 -10.64 -21.72
C ASP A 37 -5.39 -9.99 -20.74
N SER A 38 -4.21 -9.62 -21.25
CA SER A 38 -3.14 -9.01 -20.45
C SER A 38 -3.27 -7.48 -20.40
N TRP A 39 -3.43 -6.92 -19.20
CA TRP A 39 -3.48 -5.46 -18.98
C TRP A 39 -2.24 -4.75 -19.53
N GLN A 40 -1.05 -5.34 -19.34
CA GLN A 40 0.21 -4.76 -19.81
C GLN A 40 0.24 -4.61 -21.34
N TYR A 41 -0.34 -5.56 -22.07
CA TYR A 41 -0.45 -5.49 -23.53
C TYR A 41 -1.41 -4.38 -23.97
N TYR A 42 -2.55 -4.20 -23.30
CA TYR A 42 -3.44 -3.07 -23.58
C TYR A 42 -2.73 -1.72 -23.36
N ILE A 43 -1.98 -1.58 -22.27
CA ILE A 43 -1.22 -0.34 -21.99
C ILE A 43 -0.19 -0.08 -23.09
N HIS A 44 0.60 -1.08 -23.46
CA HIS A 44 1.62 -0.95 -24.52
C HIS A 44 1.01 -0.70 -25.90
N TYR A 45 -0.13 -1.32 -26.21
CA TYR A 45 -0.89 -1.04 -27.44
C TYR A 45 -1.31 0.43 -27.49
N LEU A 46 -1.96 0.93 -26.44
CA LEU A 46 -2.34 2.35 -26.38
C LEU A 46 -1.10 3.24 -26.50
N THR A 47 0.00 2.94 -25.81
CA THR A 47 1.24 3.71 -25.95
C THR A 47 1.74 3.75 -27.40
N SER A 48 1.69 2.64 -28.13
CA SER A 48 2.06 2.61 -29.56
C SER A 48 1.16 3.50 -30.42
N VAL A 49 -0.16 3.48 -30.21
CA VAL A 49 -1.13 4.31 -30.96
C VAL A 49 -0.85 5.79 -30.75
N PHE A 50 -0.71 6.24 -29.49
CA PHE A 50 -0.44 7.65 -29.20
C PHE A 50 0.92 8.11 -29.75
N ALA A 51 1.93 7.25 -29.75
CA ALA A 51 3.24 7.55 -30.34
C ALA A 51 3.17 7.68 -31.86
N LEU A 52 2.43 6.78 -32.54
CA LEU A 52 2.21 6.84 -33.98
C LEU A 52 1.45 8.08 -34.41
N VAL A 53 0.37 8.43 -33.69
CA VAL A 53 -0.40 9.65 -33.94
C VAL A 53 0.45 10.90 -33.73
N SER A 54 1.29 10.92 -32.70
CA SER A 54 2.19 12.05 -32.44
C SER A 54 3.27 12.20 -33.53
N LYS A 55 3.70 11.10 -34.15
CA LYS A 55 4.72 11.09 -35.21
C LYS A 55 4.16 11.44 -36.59
N ASN A 56 3.00 10.88 -36.93
CA ASN A 56 2.44 10.92 -38.29
C ASN A 56 1.26 11.91 -38.42
N GLY A 57 0.80 12.49 -37.31
CA GLY A 57 -0.45 13.25 -37.25
C GLY A 57 -1.67 12.34 -37.19
N ASN A 58 -2.76 12.82 -36.59
CA ASN A 58 -4.04 12.11 -36.57
C ASN A 58 -4.70 12.17 -37.96
N THR A 59 -4.21 11.36 -38.89
CA THR A 59 -4.69 11.29 -40.27
C THR A 59 -5.57 10.05 -40.45
N GLU A 60 -6.85 10.28 -40.66
CA GLU A 60 -7.79 9.19 -40.94
C GLU A 60 -7.53 8.66 -42.37
N PRO A 61 -7.40 7.33 -42.55
CA PRO A 61 -7.28 6.73 -43.87
C PRO A 61 -8.52 7.05 -44.73
N GLU A 62 -8.31 7.37 -46.01
CA GLU A 62 -9.39 7.71 -46.96
C GLU A 62 -10.48 6.62 -47.02
N ASP A 63 -10.11 5.35 -46.84
CA ASP A 63 -11.02 4.21 -46.75
C ASP A 63 -10.87 3.41 -45.44
N LEU A 64 -11.05 4.08 -44.28
CA LEU A 64 -10.99 3.44 -42.96
C LEU A 64 -11.86 2.16 -42.89
N ALA A 65 -13.02 2.15 -43.56
CA ALA A 65 -13.94 1.01 -43.64
C ALA A 65 -13.33 -0.28 -44.21
N SER A 66 -12.40 -0.16 -45.17
CA SER A 66 -11.85 -1.27 -45.97
C SER A 66 -10.57 -1.90 -45.41
N CYS A 67 -9.91 -1.24 -44.46
CA CYS A 67 -8.64 -1.71 -43.89
C CYS A 67 -8.83 -2.96 -43.01
N ASP A 68 -7.93 -3.94 -43.15
CA ASP A 68 -7.89 -5.11 -42.25
C ASP A 68 -7.45 -4.68 -40.85
N VAL A 69 -8.42 -4.61 -39.94
CA VAL A 69 -8.26 -4.11 -38.57
C VAL A 69 -7.26 -4.93 -37.76
N ILE A 70 -6.88 -6.14 -38.16
CA ILE A 70 -5.90 -6.94 -37.41
C ILE A 70 -4.48 -6.74 -37.93
N THR A 71 -4.31 -6.67 -39.26
CA THR A 71 -2.98 -6.64 -39.89
C THR A 71 -2.52 -5.23 -40.27
N SER A 72 -3.39 -4.21 -40.20
CA SER A 72 -3.02 -2.82 -40.40
C SER A 72 -2.48 -2.18 -39.12
N VAL A 73 -1.50 -1.30 -39.26
CA VAL A 73 -1.05 -0.43 -38.16
C VAL A 73 -2.12 0.63 -37.90
N ASP A 74 -2.46 0.85 -36.63
CA ASP A 74 -3.43 1.87 -36.25
C ASP A 74 -2.78 3.26 -36.23
N THR A 75 -3.01 4.05 -37.28
CA THR A 75 -2.38 5.37 -37.49
C THR A 75 -3.19 6.54 -36.92
N CYS A 76 -4.45 6.33 -36.57
CA CYS A 76 -5.36 7.36 -36.05
C CYS A 76 -6.18 6.85 -34.86
N PHE A 77 -6.75 7.78 -34.08
CA PHE A 77 -7.55 7.40 -32.92
C PHE A 77 -8.84 6.62 -33.27
N ALA A 78 -9.44 6.88 -34.43
CA ALA A 78 -10.61 6.14 -34.91
C ALA A 78 -10.26 4.67 -35.25
N SER A 79 -9.09 4.43 -35.86
CA SER A 79 -8.62 3.06 -36.15
C SER A 79 -8.43 2.23 -34.87
N ALA A 80 -7.88 2.86 -33.83
CA ALA A 80 -7.70 2.21 -32.54
C ALA A 80 -9.03 1.89 -31.83
N GLU A 81 -10.02 2.79 -31.90
CA GLU A 81 -11.36 2.55 -31.34
C GLU A 81 -12.02 1.34 -32.03
N ARG A 82 -11.96 1.30 -33.37
CA ARG A 82 -12.52 0.20 -34.15
C ARG A 82 -11.91 -1.15 -33.78
N TYR A 83 -10.58 -1.21 -33.62
CA TYR A 83 -9.91 -2.42 -33.16
C TYR A 83 -10.40 -2.86 -31.77
N LEU A 84 -10.49 -1.92 -30.82
CA LEU A 84 -10.98 -2.22 -29.47
C LEU A 84 -12.44 -2.67 -29.45
N SER A 85 -13.29 -2.11 -30.30
CA SER A 85 -14.71 -2.48 -30.43
C SER A 85 -14.86 -3.89 -31.03
N ILE A 86 -14.12 -4.24 -32.09
CA ILE A 86 -14.08 -5.60 -32.63
C ILE A 86 -13.53 -6.60 -31.61
N LEU A 87 -12.51 -6.20 -30.84
CA LEU A 87 -11.95 -7.04 -29.79
C LEU A 87 -12.98 -7.27 -28.66
N ALA A 88 -13.80 -6.26 -28.33
CA ALA A 88 -14.88 -6.36 -27.36
C ALA A 88 -15.96 -7.35 -27.82
N GLU A 89 -16.38 -7.26 -29.07
CA GLU A 89 -17.34 -8.20 -29.66
C GLU A 89 -16.81 -9.63 -29.61
N LYS A 90 -15.57 -9.86 -30.09
CA LYS A 90 -14.94 -11.19 -30.06
C LYS A 90 -14.82 -11.77 -28.67
N LYS A 91 -14.44 -10.95 -27.68
CA LYS A 91 -14.29 -11.41 -26.29
C LYS A 91 -15.60 -11.51 -25.53
N SER A 92 -16.63 -10.76 -25.91
CA SER A 92 -17.98 -10.90 -25.33
C SER A 92 -18.69 -12.18 -25.80
N ALA A 93 -18.33 -12.70 -26.98
CA ALA A 93 -18.80 -13.99 -27.47
C ALA A 93 -18.20 -15.19 -26.73
N LEU A 94 -17.15 -14.99 -25.94
CA LEU A 94 -16.57 -16.04 -25.10
C LEU A 94 -17.41 -16.27 -23.84
N SER A 95 -17.43 -17.53 -23.35
CA SER A 95 -18.16 -17.90 -22.12
C SER A 95 -17.72 -17.12 -20.88
N HIS A 96 -16.49 -16.57 -20.88
CA HIS A 96 -15.98 -15.73 -19.80
C HIS A 96 -15.85 -14.28 -20.28
N LYS A 97 -16.63 -13.39 -19.66
CA LYS A 97 -16.57 -11.95 -19.94
C LYS A 97 -15.20 -11.40 -19.53
N SER A 98 -14.44 -10.95 -20.51
CA SER A 98 -13.08 -10.41 -20.31
C SER A 98 -13.15 -9.01 -19.72
N ARG A 99 -12.55 -8.81 -18.54
CA ARG A 99 -12.52 -7.51 -17.84
C ARG A 99 -11.66 -6.48 -18.59
N GLY A 100 -10.54 -6.92 -19.17
CA GLY A 100 -9.53 -6.04 -19.76
C GLY A 100 -10.09 -5.17 -20.88
N VAL A 101 -11.03 -5.69 -21.68
CA VAL A 101 -11.59 -4.96 -22.83
C VAL A 101 -12.46 -3.77 -22.40
N HIS A 102 -13.19 -3.90 -21.29
CA HIS A 102 -13.98 -2.77 -20.80
C HIS A 102 -13.09 -1.73 -20.11
N LEU A 103 -12.04 -2.16 -19.40
CA LEU A 103 -11.10 -1.25 -18.74
C LEU A 103 -10.22 -0.50 -19.75
N VAL A 104 -9.81 -1.12 -20.86
CA VAL A 104 -8.99 -0.42 -21.86
C VAL A 104 -9.76 0.71 -22.54
N ARG A 105 -11.09 0.59 -22.71
CA ARG A 105 -11.91 1.70 -23.24
C ARG A 105 -11.93 2.90 -22.28
N LEU A 106 -12.02 2.65 -20.96
CA LEU A 106 -11.90 3.69 -19.93
C LEU A 106 -10.51 4.34 -19.92
N GLU A 107 -9.46 3.53 -20.00
CA GLU A 107 -8.08 4.02 -20.09
C GLU A 107 -7.86 4.83 -21.36
N TYR A 108 -8.42 4.38 -22.48
CA TYR A 108 -8.32 5.05 -23.76
C TYR A 108 -8.99 6.43 -23.73
N TYR A 109 -10.21 6.50 -23.17
CA TYR A 109 -10.92 7.76 -22.95
C TYR A 109 -10.07 8.75 -22.14
N VAL A 110 -9.49 8.29 -21.02
CA VAL A 110 -8.64 9.13 -20.17
C VAL A 110 -7.39 9.61 -20.91
N LYS A 111 -6.69 8.72 -21.63
CA LYS A 111 -5.51 9.10 -22.41
C LYS A 111 -5.85 10.11 -23.53
N LEU A 112 -6.99 9.97 -24.20
CA LEU A 112 -7.44 10.93 -25.21
C LEU A 112 -7.67 12.31 -24.60
N ARG A 113 -8.33 12.36 -23.43
CA ARG A 113 -8.57 13.61 -22.70
C ARG A 113 -7.27 14.28 -22.25
N ASP A 114 -6.30 13.50 -21.76
CA ASP A 114 -5.01 14.05 -21.34
C ASP A 114 -4.17 14.52 -22.53
N TRP A 115 -4.19 13.79 -23.66
CA TRP A 115 -3.55 14.21 -24.91
C TRP A 115 -4.17 15.49 -25.50
N GLU A 116 -5.50 15.67 -25.42
CA GLU A 116 -6.18 16.88 -25.88
C GLU A 116 -5.75 18.10 -25.04
N LYS A 117 -5.60 17.95 -23.72
CA LYS A 117 -5.09 19.02 -22.84
C LYS A 117 -3.64 19.38 -23.18
N GLU A 118 -2.79 18.40 -23.42
CA GLU A 118 -1.36 18.61 -23.72
C GLU A 118 -1.14 19.32 -25.07
N ASN A 119 -1.95 19.01 -26.08
CA ASN A 119 -1.82 19.58 -27.43
C ASN A 119 -2.64 20.87 -27.66
N GLY A 120 -2.98 21.58 -26.58
CA GLY A 120 -3.58 22.91 -26.66
C GLY A 120 -5.07 22.91 -27.01
N GLY A 121 -5.77 21.78 -26.86
CA GLY A 121 -7.23 21.71 -26.86
C GLY A 121 -7.79 22.40 -25.62
N SER A 122 -7.81 23.73 -25.62
CA SER A 122 -8.50 24.47 -24.57
C SER A 122 -10.01 24.29 -24.77
N PRO A 123 -10.80 24.01 -23.71
CA PRO A 123 -12.22 24.28 -23.78
C PRO A 123 -12.36 25.78 -24.07
N SER A 124 -12.89 26.13 -25.23
CA SER A 124 -13.08 27.53 -25.60
C SER A 124 -13.95 28.20 -24.55
N LYS A 125 -13.49 29.32 -23.97
CA LYS A 125 -14.26 30.17 -23.04
C LYS A 125 -15.43 30.92 -23.71
N ASP A 126 -15.96 30.39 -24.82
CA ASP A 126 -17.21 30.88 -25.42
C ASP A 126 -18.37 30.05 -24.87
N SER A 127 -19.09 30.66 -23.93
CA SER A 127 -20.21 30.14 -23.14
C SER A 127 -21.48 29.78 -23.92
N SER A 128 -21.37 29.38 -25.20
CA SER A 128 -22.53 29.06 -26.05
C SER A 128 -22.34 27.86 -27.00
N ARG A 129 -21.15 27.22 -27.04
CA ARG A 129 -20.93 25.96 -27.76
C ARG A 129 -20.41 24.90 -26.81
N THR A 130 -21.24 23.90 -26.49
CA THR A 130 -20.84 22.68 -25.78
C THR A 130 -19.63 22.07 -26.48
N THR A 131 -18.44 22.26 -25.91
CA THR A 131 -17.19 21.75 -26.49
C THR A 131 -17.13 20.25 -26.17
N THR A 132 -17.71 19.43 -27.06
CA THR A 132 -17.65 17.98 -26.96
C THR A 132 -16.19 17.53 -26.99
N LEU A 133 -15.75 16.84 -25.94
CA LEU A 133 -14.37 16.37 -25.81
C LEU A 133 -14.02 15.44 -26.99
N LEU A 134 -12.76 15.43 -27.41
CA LEU A 134 -12.29 14.51 -28.46
C LEU A 134 -12.62 13.05 -28.10
N ALA A 135 -12.49 12.70 -26.83
CA ALA A 135 -12.83 11.38 -26.30
C ALA A 135 -14.32 11.03 -26.46
N ASP A 136 -15.22 11.98 -26.19
CA ASP A 136 -16.67 11.78 -26.35
C ASP A 136 -17.04 11.57 -27.83
N LYS A 137 -16.35 12.24 -28.76
CA LYS A 137 -16.58 12.09 -30.21
C LYS A 137 -16.07 10.77 -30.77
N ILE A 138 -14.92 10.28 -30.28
CA ILE A 138 -14.32 9.05 -30.80
C ILE A 138 -15.04 7.83 -30.25
N LEU A 139 -15.40 7.85 -28.96
CA LEU A 139 -16.05 6.70 -28.31
C LEU A 139 -17.58 6.76 -28.32
N ASP A 140 -18.18 7.84 -28.81
CA ASP A 140 -19.63 8.10 -28.79
C ASP A 140 -20.27 7.86 -27.41
N SER A 141 -19.53 8.18 -26.33
CA SER A 141 -19.94 7.90 -24.95
C SER A 141 -19.21 8.80 -23.97
N SER A 142 -19.92 9.27 -22.94
CA SER A 142 -19.28 10.00 -21.83
C SER A 142 -18.50 9.07 -20.92
N LEU A 143 -17.57 9.61 -20.13
CA LEU A 143 -16.86 8.83 -19.10
C LEU A 143 -17.83 8.17 -18.12
N VAL A 144 -18.90 8.88 -17.74
CA VAL A 144 -19.94 8.35 -16.83
C VAL A 144 -20.65 7.15 -17.46
N ASP A 145 -21.00 7.21 -18.75
CA ASP A 145 -21.64 6.10 -19.45
C ASP A 145 -20.73 4.87 -19.53
N LEU A 146 -19.44 5.08 -19.81
CA LEU A 146 -18.45 4.00 -19.83
C LEU A 146 -18.30 3.36 -18.44
N LEU A 147 -18.25 4.16 -17.37
CA LEU A 147 -18.21 3.65 -15.99
C LEU A 147 -19.46 2.85 -15.62
N LEU A 148 -20.64 3.37 -15.99
CA LEU A 148 -21.91 2.68 -15.77
C LEU A 148 -22.01 1.39 -16.59
N SER A 149 -21.48 1.38 -17.82
CA SER A 149 -21.44 0.17 -18.65
C SER A 149 -20.58 -0.93 -18.01
N TYR A 150 -19.42 -0.57 -17.46
CA TYR A 150 -18.56 -1.50 -16.71
C TYR A 150 -19.27 -2.01 -15.45
N TYR A 151 -19.84 -1.07 -14.69
CA TYR A 151 -20.53 -1.37 -13.44
C TYR A 151 -21.69 -2.35 -13.66
N LYS A 152 -22.54 -2.13 -14.68
CA LYS A 152 -23.66 -3.06 -15.00
C LYS A 152 -23.20 -4.50 -15.21
N VAL A 153 -22.02 -4.70 -15.80
CA VAL A 153 -21.47 -6.04 -16.08
C VAL A 153 -20.82 -6.66 -14.85
N PHE A 154 -20.07 -5.86 -14.06
CA PHE A 154 -19.17 -6.37 -13.02
C PHE A 154 -19.54 -5.97 -11.58
N ALA A 155 -20.66 -5.30 -11.33
CA ALA A 155 -21.05 -4.83 -9.99
C ALA A 155 -21.22 -5.94 -8.94
N HIS A 156 -21.49 -7.16 -9.38
CA HIS A 156 -21.56 -8.35 -8.50
C HIS A 156 -20.18 -8.87 -8.07
N THR A 157 -19.10 -8.35 -8.66
CA THR A 157 -17.72 -8.76 -8.35
C THR A 157 -17.07 -7.80 -7.35
N PRO A 158 -16.28 -8.31 -6.38
CA PRO A 158 -15.68 -7.47 -5.34
C PRO A 158 -14.56 -6.54 -5.84
N CYS A 159 -14.09 -6.69 -7.08
CA CYS A 159 -13.00 -5.87 -7.64
C CYS A 159 -13.48 -4.57 -8.29
N VAL A 160 -14.78 -4.40 -8.55
CA VAL A 160 -15.33 -3.30 -9.35
C VAL A 160 -14.88 -1.91 -8.89
N LEU A 161 -14.85 -1.66 -7.58
CA LEU A 161 -14.37 -0.38 -7.06
C LEU A 161 -12.88 -0.19 -7.34
N LYS A 162 -12.05 -1.22 -7.12
CA LYS A 162 -10.60 -1.15 -7.33
C LYS A 162 -10.27 -0.88 -8.80
N ASP A 163 -11.02 -1.50 -9.71
CA ASP A 163 -10.88 -1.33 -11.15
C ASP A 163 -11.25 0.09 -11.59
N LEU A 164 -12.34 0.64 -11.06
CA LEU A 164 -12.85 1.96 -11.48
C LEU A 164 -12.22 3.14 -10.73
N LYS A 165 -11.57 2.89 -9.58
CA LYS A 165 -11.03 3.90 -8.67
C LYS A 165 -10.18 4.98 -9.34
N LYS A 166 -9.32 4.57 -10.28
CA LYS A 166 -8.41 5.47 -11.02
C LYS A 166 -9.18 6.50 -11.84
N TYR A 167 -10.26 6.06 -12.50
CA TYR A 167 -11.05 6.87 -13.42
C TYR A 167 -11.99 7.84 -12.71
N LEU A 168 -12.41 7.53 -11.47
CA LEU A 168 -13.29 8.41 -10.69
C LEU A 168 -12.66 9.78 -10.37
N SER A 169 -11.33 9.88 -10.37
CA SER A 169 -10.61 11.16 -10.15
C SER A 169 -10.76 12.16 -11.30
N TYR A 170 -11.18 11.69 -12.49
CA TYR A 170 -11.38 12.52 -13.67
C TYR A 170 -12.76 13.16 -13.73
N LEU A 171 -13.70 12.75 -12.87
CA LEU A 171 -15.07 13.25 -12.86
C LEU A 171 -15.15 14.62 -12.17
N SER A 172 -15.97 15.51 -12.75
CA SER A 172 -16.40 16.74 -12.10
C SER A 172 -17.39 16.46 -10.95
N PRO A 173 -17.60 17.41 -10.01
CA PRO A 173 -18.57 17.24 -8.93
C PRO A 173 -20.00 16.96 -9.41
N GLU A 174 -20.39 17.53 -10.56
CA GLU A 174 -21.70 17.30 -11.18
C GLU A 174 -21.81 15.85 -11.71
N GLU A 175 -20.81 15.39 -12.44
CA GLU A 175 -20.74 14.00 -12.95
C GLU A 175 -20.71 12.98 -11.81
N VAL A 176 -20.06 13.30 -10.68
CA VAL A 176 -20.08 12.45 -9.46
C VAL A 176 -21.51 12.30 -8.92
N ASN A 177 -22.30 13.37 -8.92
CA ASN A 177 -23.71 13.31 -8.49
C ASN A 177 -24.55 12.48 -9.46
N VAL A 178 -24.37 12.67 -10.77
CA VAL A 178 -25.05 11.89 -11.81
C VAL A 178 -24.70 10.41 -11.70
N LEU A 179 -23.42 10.08 -11.53
CA LEU A 179 -22.96 8.71 -11.33
C LEU A 179 -23.59 8.10 -10.06
N SER A 180 -23.54 8.80 -8.93
CA SER A 180 -24.11 8.33 -7.66
C SER A 180 -25.60 8.00 -7.79
N ALA A 181 -26.40 8.89 -8.37
CA ALA A 181 -27.83 8.66 -8.61
C ALA A 181 -28.07 7.49 -9.58
N ALA A 182 -27.27 7.37 -10.65
CA ALA A 182 -27.38 6.29 -11.60
C ALA A 182 -27.02 4.92 -10.99
N LEU A 183 -26.05 4.85 -10.07
CA LEU A 183 -25.69 3.62 -9.37
C LEU A 183 -26.84 3.10 -8.50
N TRP A 184 -27.53 4.00 -7.78
CA TRP A 184 -28.73 3.64 -7.02
C TRP A 184 -29.84 3.10 -7.93
N LYS A 185 -30.10 3.80 -9.04
CA LYS A 185 -31.11 3.40 -10.03
C LYS A 185 -30.80 2.05 -10.68
N ILE A 186 -29.55 1.77 -11.04
CA ILE A 186 -29.14 0.48 -11.65
C ILE A 186 -29.41 -0.68 -10.70
N ASN A 187 -29.19 -0.47 -9.41
CA ASN A 187 -29.43 -1.48 -8.39
C ASN A 187 -30.93 -1.63 -8.03
N GLY A 188 -31.81 -0.83 -8.64
CA GLY A 188 -33.25 -0.83 -8.32
C GLY A 188 -33.57 -0.33 -6.92
N ILE A 189 -32.76 0.62 -6.42
CA ILE A 189 -32.89 1.19 -5.08
C ILE A 189 -33.47 2.59 -5.22
N GLU A 190 -34.73 2.75 -4.85
CA GLU A 190 -35.34 4.07 -4.69
C GLU A 190 -34.89 4.68 -3.35
N GLU A 191 -34.73 6.01 -3.28
CA GLU A 191 -34.13 6.71 -2.12
C GLU A 191 -34.92 6.51 -0.81
N GLU A 192 -36.18 6.05 -0.89
CA GLU A 192 -37.12 5.97 0.23
C GLU A 192 -37.51 4.53 0.64
N GLU A 193 -37.19 3.50 -0.17
CA GLU A 193 -37.53 2.11 0.16
C GLU A 193 -36.38 1.36 0.86
N GLU A 194 -36.72 0.54 1.85
CA GLU A 194 -35.80 -0.42 2.45
C GLU A 194 -35.42 -1.49 1.40
N PHE A 195 -34.38 -1.21 0.61
CA PHE A 195 -33.85 -2.22 -0.30
C PHE A 195 -33.24 -3.38 0.49
N GLU A 196 -33.84 -4.56 0.31
CA GLU A 196 -33.36 -5.83 0.83
C GLU A 196 -32.80 -6.70 -0.31
N PRO A 197 -31.52 -7.13 -0.23
CA PRO A 197 -30.95 -8.05 -1.20
C PRO A 197 -31.70 -9.38 -1.26
N ARG A 198 -31.99 -9.87 -2.47
CA ARG A 198 -32.76 -11.12 -2.69
C ARG A 198 -31.86 -12.35 -2.81
N ASP A 199 -30.62 -12.13 -3.23
CA ASP A 199 -29.64 -13.15 -3.54
C ASP A 199 -28.21 -12.61 -3.37
N ARG A 200 -27.22 -13.49 -3.53
CA ARG A 200 -25.80 -13.13 -3.44
C ARG A 200 -25.41 -12.05 -4.47
N THR A 201 -25.98 -12.09 -5.66
CA THR A 201 -25.69 -11.14 -6.74
C THR A 201 -26.15 -9.73 -6.37
N SER A 202 -27.41 -9.57 -5.97
CA SER A 202 -27.99 -8.29 -5.54
C SER A 202 -27.31 -7.76 -4.28
N MET A 203 -26.91 -8.64 -3.35
CA MET A 203 -26.12 -8.25 -2.19
C MET A 203 -24.77 -7.66 -2.61
N MET A 204 -24.04 -8.32 -3.50
CA MET A 204 -22.74 -7.82 -3.97
C MET A 204 -22.88 -6.51 -4.75
N GLN A 205 -23.92 -6.37 -5.58
CA GLN A 205 -24.22 -5.11 -6.26
C GLN A 205 -24.51 -3.99 -5.25
N PHE A 206 -25.28 -4.28 -4.20
CA PHE A 206 -25.57 -3.32 -3.14
C PHE A 206 -24.31 -2.89 -2.39
N ILE A 207 -23.47 -3.85 -1.99
CA ILE A 207 -22.17 -3.58 -1.36
C ILE A 207 -21.31 -2.69 -2.27
N SER A 208 -21.21 -3.02 -3.55
CA SER A 208 -20.47 -2.22 -4.52
C SER A 208 -20.99 -0.79 -4.57
N CYS A 209 -22.32 -0.58 -4.69
CA CYS A 209 -22.93 0.75 -4.67
C CYS A 209 -22.57 1.54 -3.41
N LEU A 210 -22.66 0.91 -2.23
CA LEU A 210 -22.29 1.54 -0.96
C LEU A 210 -20.80 1.92 -0.93
N GLN A 211 -19.92 1.06 -1.41
CA GLN A 211 -18.49 1.32 -1.50
C GLN A 211 -18.16 2.47 -2.46
N PHE A 212 -18.85 2.57 -3.60
CA PHE A 212 -18.74 3.72 -4.51
C PHE A 212 -19.19 5.00 -3.81
N ASN A 213 -20.36 5.02 -3.18
CA ASN A 213 -20.86 6.21 -2.48
C ASN A 213 -19.93 6.63 -1.34
N ARG A 214 -19.33 5.69 -0.61
CA ARG A 214 -18.27 5.97 0.37
C ARG A 214 -17.07 6.63 -0.29
N TYR A 215 -16.58 6.08 -1.40
CA TYR A 215 -15.42 6.61 -2.12
C TYR A 215 -15.67 7.98 -2.74
N LEU A 216 -16.90 8.24 -3.21
CA LEU A 216 -17.33 9.53 -3.72
C LEU A 216 -17.58 10.57 -2.61
N GLY A 217 -17.35 10.22 -1.34
CA GLY A 217 -17.45 11.15 -0.21
C GLY A 217 -18.87 11.41 0.29
N LYS A 218 -19.88 10.65 -0.16
CA LYS A 218 -21.29 10.85 0.24
C LYS A 218 -21.56 10.55 1.71
N TYR A 219 -20.68 9.78 2.36
CA TYR A 219 -20.79 9.44 3.78
C TYR A 219 -19.82 10.22 4.68
N ASN A 220 -19.15 11.23 4.14
CA ASN A 220 -18.27 12.08 4.94
C ASN A 220 -19.09 12.90 5.95
N ASN A 221 -18.44 13.28 7.05
CA ASN A 221 -19.05 14.09 8.11
C ASN A 221 -19.55 15.46 7.60
N ASP A 222 -18.98 15.99 6.52
CA ASP A 222 -19.38 17.26 5.92
C ASP A 222 -20.69 17.17 5.12
N VAL A 223 -21.06 15.97 4.68
CA VAL A 223 -22.21 15.73 3.78
C VAL A 223 -23.37 15.07 4.53
N MET A 224 -23.08 14.15 5.45
CA MET A 224 -24.09 13.34 6.13
C MET A 224 -24.11 13.65 7.64
N SER A 225 -25.29 13.95 8.17
CA SER A 225 -25.48 14.17 9.61
C SER A 225 -25.21 12.92 10.44
N LYS A 226 -24.96 13.12 11.74
CA LYS A 226 -24.69 12.02 12.69
C LYS A 226 -25.89 11.08 12.80
N GLU A 227 -27.10 11.62 12.83
CA GLU A 227 -28.35 10.89 12.97
C GLU A 227 -28.58 10.00 11.73
N THR A 228 -28.40 10.55 10.53
CA THR A 228 -28.51 9.79 9.28
C THR A 228 -27.44 8.71 9.17
N LYS A 229 -26.20 9.01 9.58
CA LYS A 229 -25.11 8.02 9.61
C LYS A 229 -25.41 6.87 10.57
N MET A 230 -25.97 7.16 11.74
CA MET A 230 -26.39 6.13 12.69
C MET A 230 -27.55 5.28 12.16
N ALA A 231 -28.54 5.90 11.51
CA ALA A 231 -29.62 5.19 10.85
C ALA A 231 -29.09 4.25 9.75
N LEU A 232 -28.14 4.72 8.95
CA LEU A 232 -27.44 3.90 7.95
C LEU A 232 -26.70 2.74 8.59
N ILE A 233 -25.94 2.97 9.68
CA ILE A 233 -25.25 1.90 10.43
C ILE A 233 -26.24 0.81 10.86
N LEU A 234 -27.38 1.19 11.46
CA LEU A 234 -28.40 0.23 11.88
C LEU A 234 -28.99 -0.55 10.69
N ARG A 235 -29.26 0.12 9.57
CA ARG A 235 -29.74 -0.51 8.33
C ARG A 235 -28.73 -1.52 7.79
N LEU A 236 -27.45 -1.14 7.70
CA LEU A 236 -26.39 -2.02 7.21
C LEU A 236 -26.20 -3.24 8.11
N THR A 237 -26.28 -3.06 9.43
CA THR A 237 -26.24 -4.16 10.40
C THR A 237 -27.41 -5.13 10.22
N ARG A 238 -28.63 -4.63 10.04
CA ARG A 238 -29.81 -5.49 9.75
C ARG A 238 -29.61 -6.26 8.44
N THR A 239 -29.14 -5.56 7.40
CA THR A 239 -28.87 -6.14 6.08
C THR A 239 -27.81 -7.25 6.15
N TYR A 240 -26.77 -7.05 6.97
CA TYR A 240 -25.72 -8.06 7.18
C TYR A 240 -26.29 -9.40 7.68
N TYR A 241 -27.16 -9.37 8.69
CA TYR A 241 -27.81 -10.58 9.21
C TYR A 241 -28.81 -11.16 8.22
N HIS A 242 -29.56 -10.31 7.51
CA HIS A 242 -30.47 -10.78 6.46
C HIS A 242 -29.72 -11.53 5.34
N CYS A 243 -28.51 -11.08 5.00
CA CYS A 243 -27.69 -11.68 3.95
C CYS A 243 -26.85 -12.89 4.38
N GLU A 244 -26.82 -13.22 5.67
CA GLU A 244 -26.03 -14.36 6.18
C GLU A 244 -26.36 -15.69 5.45
N PRO A 245 -27.64 -16.04 5.19
CA PRO A 245 -27.98 -17.25 4.44
C PRO A 245 -27.40 -17.31 3.02
N PHE A 246 -27.16 -16.16 2.38
CA PHE A 246 -26.60 -16.10 1.02
C PHE A 246 -25.11 -16.45 0.94
N THR A 247 -24.46 -16.62 2.10
CA THR A 247 -23.04 -16.95 2.22
C THR A 247 -22.81 -18.33 2.86
N ALA A 248 -23.89 -19.09 3.10
CA ALA A 248 -23.81 -20.39 3.75
C ALA A 248 -23.08 -21.46 2.92
N ASP A 249 -22.97 -21.25 1.60
CA ASP A 249 -22.25 -22.09 0.66
C ASP A 249 -20.73 -21.88 0.69
N GLN A 250 -20.26 -20.75 1.25
CA GLN A 250 -18.84 -20.44 1.32
C GLN A 250 -18.12 -21.29 2.36
N ALA A 251 -16.87 -21.65 2.07
CA ALA A 251 -16.05 -22.39 3.02
C ALA A 251 -15.83 -21.55 4.29
N PRO A 252 -15.74 -22.16 5.49
CA PRO A 252 -15.54 -21.41 6.73
C PRO A 252 -14.28 -20.53 6.74
N ALA A 253 -13.23 -20.98 6.03
CA ALA A 253 -11.95 -20.27 5.92
C ALA A 253 -11.97 -19.12 4.89
N GLU A 254 -13.05 -18.96 4.11
CA GLU A 254 -13.21 -17.85 3.18
C GLU A 254 -13.80 -16.62 3.86
N ILE A 255 -13.35 -15.45 3.42
CA ILE A 255 -14.00 -14.19 3.77
C ILE A 255 -15.42 -14.21 3.21
N LYS A 256 -16.42 -14.03 4.08
CA LYS A 256 -17.81 -14.05 3.67
C LYS A 256 -18.14 -12.79 2.90
N ALA A 257 -18.93 -12.93 1.84
CA ALA A 257 -19.25 -11.83 0.94
C ALA A 257 -19.98 -10.67 1.65
N ASN A 258 -20.80 -10.97 2.67
CA ASN A 258 -21.51 -9.97 3.47
C ASN A 258 -20.63 -9.23 4.49
N ASP A 259 -19.42 -9.73 4.82
CA ASP A 259 -18.50 -9.06 5.76
C ASP A 259 -18.16 -7.63 5.34
N ALA A 260 -18.19 -7.34 4.04
CA ALA A 260 -17.96 -6.00 3.51
C ALA A 260 -18.96 -4.96 4.05
N LEU A 261 -20.18 -5.37 4.42
CA LEU A 261 -21.17 -4.51 5.09
C LEU A 261 -20.70 -4.12 6.49
N ILE A 262 -20.17 -5.09 7.25
CA ILE A 262 -19.64 -4.83 8.60
C ILE A 262 -18.39 -3.95 8.52
N LEU A 263 -17.50 -4.19 7.57
CA LEU A 263 -16.35 -3.31 7.36
C LEU A 263 -16.79 -1.87 7.09
N LEU A 264 -17.82 -1.67 6.28
CA LEU A 264 -18.38 -0.33 6.06
C LEU A 264 -18.98 0.26 7.34
N VAL A 265 -19.73 -0.51 8.13
CA VAL A 265 -20.24 -0.09 9.44
C VAL A 265 -19.11 0.37 10.36
N LEU A 266 -18.03 -0.40 10.44
CA LEU A 266 -16.85 -0.08 11.26
C LEU A 266 -16.18 1.22 10.80
N TYR A 267 -16.08 1.46 9.50
CA TYR A 267 -15.54 2.73 8.98
C TYR A 267 -16.46 3.92 9.25
N LEU A 268 -17.78 3.76 9.15
CA LEU A 268 -18.74 4.82 9.51
C LEU A 268 -18.69 5.13 11.01
N LEU A 269 -18.58 4.10 11.85
CA LEU A 269 -18.38 4.27 13.29
C LEU A 269 -17.03 4.92 13.60
N HIS A 270 -15.97 4.61 12.83
CA HIS A 270 -14.70 5.30 12.97
C HIS A 270 -14.86 6.79 12.72
N ASP A 271 -15.54 7.22 11.65
CA ASP A 271 -15.75 8.64 11.40
C ASP A 271 -16.45 9.36 12.57
N LEU A 272 -17.37 8.67 13.24
CA LEU A 272 -18.04 9.18 14.44
C LEU A 272 -17.10 9.18 15.65
N TYR A 273 -16.23 8.17 15.78
CA TYR A 273 -15.20 8.09 16.82
C TYR A 273 -14.20 9.24 16.76
N VAL A 274 -13.78 9.63 15.54
CA VAL A 274 -12.88 10.79 15.32
C VAL A 274 -13.51 12.07 15.90
N LEU A 275 -14.83 12.22 15.76
CA LEU A 275 -15.56 13.37 16.30
C LEU A 275 -15.82 13.23 17.81
N GLU A 276 -16.19 12.04 18.25
CA GLU A 276 -16.60 11.74 19.62
C GLU A 276 -16.02 10.39 20.08
N PRO A 277 -15.04 10.38 20.99
CA PRO A 277 -14.33 9.16 21.39
C PRO A 277 -15.21 8.03 21.94
N LYS A 278 -16.42 8.36 22.43
CA LYS A 278 -17.39 7.40 22.96
C LYS A 278 -17.78 6.29 21.97
N TYR A 279 -17.68 6.55 20.66
CA TYR A 279 -18.09 5.56 19.65
C TYR A 279 -17.17 4.33 19.57
N ILE A 280 -15.97 4.39 20.18
CA ILE A 280 -15.06 3.24 20.23
C ILE A 280 -15.68 1.99 20.87
N GLN A 281 -16.58 2.16 21.84
CA GLN A 281 -17.25 1.04 22.49
C GLN A 281 -18.13 0.23 21.52
N TYR A 282 -18.78 0.91 20.58
CA TYR A 282 -19.60 0.24 19.56
C TYR A 282 -18.72 -0.49 18.55
N ILE A 283 -17.61 0.13 18.14
CA ILE A 283 -16.63 -0.50 17.24
C ILE A 283 -16.13 -1.82 17.83
N LEU A 284 -15.70 -1.80 19.09
CA LEU A 284 -15.23 -2.99 19.80
C LEU A 284 -16.33 -4.05 19.94
N LEU A 285 -17.57 -3.65 20.22
CA LEU A 285 -18.71 -4.56 20.31
C LEU A 285 -18.96 -5.27 18.97
N TYR A 286 -18.97 -4.53 17.86
CA TYR A 286 -19.14 -5.10 16.53
C TYR A 286 -17.99 -6.04 16.15
N LEU A 287 -16.73 -5.62 16.39
CA LEU A 287 -15.56 -6.45 16.13
C LEU A 287 -15.62 -7.75 16.91
N HIS A 288 -15.87 -7.69 18.22
CA HIS A 288 -15.98 -8.89 19.04
C HIS A 288 -17.13 -9.81 18.60
N HIS A 289 -18.31 -9.24 18.35
CA HIS A 289 -19.48 -10.03 17.93
C HIS A 289 -19.25 -10.72 16.59
N VAL A 290 -18.75 -10.01 15.58
CA VAL A 290 -18.59 -10.56 14.23
C VAL A 290 -17.39 -11.50 14.15
N SER A 291 -16.26 -11.16 14.79
CA SER A 291 -15.08 -12.06 14.84
C SER A 291 -15.41 -13.38 15.52
N SER A 292 -16.30 -13.42 16.52
CA SER A 292 -16.74 -14.68 17.16
C SER A 292 -17.51 -15.63 16.22
N ARG A 293 -18.03 -15.11 15.11
CA ARG A 293 -18.78 -15.88 14.09
C ARG A 293 -17.97 -16.10 12.82
N ASN A 294 -16.96 -15.26 12.59
CA ASN A 294 -16.12 -15.27 11.40
C ASN A 294 -14.66 -15.00 11.76
N HIS A 295 -13.98 -16.05 12.22
CA HIS A 295 -12.60 -15.97 12.69
C HIS A 295 -11.56 -15.78 11.57
N TYR A 296 -11.93 -16.00 10.31
CA TYR A 296 -10.97 -16.03 9.19
C TYR A 296 -10.88 -14.72 8.42
N ASN A 297 -11.66 -13.70 8.77
CA ASN A 297 -11.56 -12.40 8.14
C ASN A 297 -10.44 -11.55 8.76
N PHE A 298 -9.27 -11.58 8.10
CA PHE A 298 -8.09 -10.81 8.53
C PHE A 298 -8.35 -9.29 8.63
N ASN A 299 -9.31 -8.72 7.87
CA ASN A 299 -9.61 -7.29 7.97
C ASN A 299 -10.21 -6.93 9.32
N LEU A 300 -11.09 -7.79 9.84
CA LEU A 300 -11.68 -7.61 11.17
C LEU A 300 -10.61 -7.77 12.23
N GLU A 301 -9.75 -8.78 12.10
CA GLU A 301 -8.69 -9.04 13.08
C GLU A 301 -7.62 -7.94 13.11
N LEU A 302 -7.26 -7.38 11.95
CA LEU A 302 -6.40 -6.19 11.86
C LEU A 302 -7.03 -4.95 12.51
N LEU A 303 -8.34 -4.75 12.31
CA LEU A 303 -9.06 -3.66 12.97
C LEU A 303 -9.14 -3.87 14.49
N SER A 304 -9.38 -5.10 14.95
CA SER A 304 -9.34 -5.49 16.36
C SER A 304 -7.97 -5.18 16.97
N LEU A 305 -6.88 -5.62 16.33
CA LEU A 305 -5.51 -5.31 16.73
C LEU A 305 -5.30 -3.80 16.88
N TYR A 306 -5.73 -3.02 15.88
CA TYR A 306 -5.61 -1.56 15.88
C TYR A 306 -6.37 -0.91 17.05
N TYR A 307 -7.64 -1.26 17.25
CA TYR A 307 -8.45 -0.63 18.30
C TYR A 307 -8.10 -1.11 19.71
N TYR A 308 -7.68 -2.36 19.89
CA TYR A 308 -7.20 -2.85 21.19
C TYR A 308 -5.94 -2.12 21.64
N HIS A 309 -5.00 -1.86 20.73
CA HIS A 309 -3.85 -1.00 21.04
C HIS A 309 -4.25 0.42 21.40
N ARG A 310 -5.26 1.00 20.72
CA ARG A 310 -5.74 2.36 21.01
C ARG A 310 -6.34 2.53 22.41
N ILE A 311 -6.98 1.49 22.95
CA ILE A 311 -7.53 1.51 24.32
C ILE A 311 -6.54 1.03 25.38
N GLY A 312 -5.32 0.63 25.00
CA GLY A 312 -4.34 0.08 25.93
C GLY A 312 -4.55 -1.40 26.30
N ALA A 313 -5.42 -2.12 25.60
CA ALA A 313 -5.73 -3.54 25.86
C ALA A 313 -4.72 -4.46 25.18
N SER A 314 -3.46 -4.40 25.63
CA SER A 314 -2.32 -5.12 25.03
C SER A 314 -2.49 -6.64 24.97
N GLY A 315 -3.09 -7.27 25.99
CA GLY A 315 -3.34 -8.71 26.01
C GLY A 315 -4.30 -9.15 24.90
N ALA A 316 -5.42 -8.43 24.73
CA ALA A 316 -6.37 -8.69 23.64
C ALA A 316 -5.75 -8.40 22.27
N ALA A 317 -4.96 -7.33 22.16
CA ALA A 317 -4.22 -7.01 20.94
C ALA A 317 -3.21 -8.13 20.59
N HIS A 318 -2.56 -8.73 21.57
CA HIS A 318 -1.64 -9.86 21.35
C HIS A 318 -2.35 -11.10 20.84
N MET A 319 -3.50 -11.45 21.41
CA MET A 319 -4.32 -12.56 20.90
C MET A 319 -4.68 -12.34 19.42
N CYS A 320 -5.05 -11.11 19.05
CA CYS A 320 -5.33 -10.79 17.64
C CYS A 320 -4.08 -10.92 16.75
N TYR A 321 -2.91 -10.50 17.24
CA TYR A 321 -1.65 -10.66 16.53
C TYR A 321 -1.29 -12.13 16.31
N GLU A 322 -1.49 -12.99 17.32
CA GLU A 322 -1.29 -14.44 17.20
C GLU A 322 -2.28 -15.09 16.23
N ASN A 323 -3.56 -14.69 16.26
CA ASN A 323 -4.59 -15.18 15.34
C ASN A 323 -4.31 -14.83 13.87
N LEU A 324 -3.71 -13.66 13.62
CA LEU A 324 -3.28 -13.24 12.29
C LEU A 324 -2.15 -14.10 11.73
N ASP A 325 -1.42 -14.82 12.60
CA ASP A 325 -0.37 -15.77 12.24
C ASP A 325 0.65 -15.18 11.23
N MET A 326 1.11 -13.95 11.52
CA MET A 326 2.02 -13.22 10.63
C MET A 326 3.35 -13.96 10.48
N LYS A 327 3.74 -14.24 9.24
CA LYS A 327 4.93 -15.05 8.93
C LYS A 327 5.84 -14.41 7.89
N HIS A 328 7.13 -14.72 8.00
CA HIS A 328 8.17 -14.36 7.03
C HIS A 328 8.15 -12.87 6.67
N ILE A 329 7.96 -12.53 5.39
CA ILE A 329 7.97 -11.15 4.88
C ILE A 329 6.92 -10.25 5.56
N GLN A 330 5.83 -10.83 6.08
CA GLN A 330 4.81 -10.07 6.81
C GLN A 330 5.36 -9.48 8.11
N LEU A 331 6.39 -10.09 8.71
CA LEU A 331 7.03 -9.56 9.92
C LEU A 331 7.78 -8.25 9.61
N ASP A 332 8.29 -8.08 8.40
CA ASP A 332 8.90 -6.81 7.95
C ASP A 332 7.81 -5.78 7.58
N SER A 333 6.80 -6.20 6.82
CA SER A 333 5.80 -5.26 6.28
C SER A 333 4.72 -4.85 7.27
N LEU A 334 4.36 -5.71 8.23
CA LEU A 334 3.24 -5.50 9.18
C LEU A 334 3.67 -5.59 10.65
N GLY A 335 4.89 -6.04 10.96
CA GLY A 335 5.36 -6.20 12.35
C GLY A 335 5.31 -4.91 13.18
N TYR A 336 5.43 -3.76 12.51
CA TYR A 336 5.30 -2.43 13.12
C TYR A 336 3.93 -2.18 13.79
N LEU A 337 2.86 -2.86 13.35
CA LEU A 337 1.51 -2.71 13.90
C LEU A 337 1.40 -3.24 15.34
N HIS A 338 2.31 -4.11 15.76
CA HIS A 338 2.26 -4.74 17.08
C HIS A 338 3.43 -4.35 17.97
N LEU A 339 4.67 -4.44 17.47
CA LEU A 339 5.86 -4.23 18.30
C LEU A 339 5.92 -2.82 18.91
N ALA A 340 5.71 -1.77 18.12
CA ALA A 340 5.81 -0.40 18.61
C ALA A 340 4.70 -0.06 19.64
N PRO A 341 3.42 -0.41 19.43
CA PRO A 341 2.42 -0.27 20.49
C PRO A 341 2.74 -1.02 21.78
N LEU A 342 3.30 -2.24 21.71
CA LEU A 342 3.69 -2.99 22.92
C LEU A 342 4.75 -2.24 23.74
N LEU A 343 5.75 -1.68 23.08
CA LEU A 343 6.78 -0.85 23.71
C LEU A 343 6.15 0.38 24.38
N ASN A 344 5.24 1.06 23.70
CA ASN A 344 4.54 2.25 24.23
C ASN A 344 3.63 1.94 25.43
N MET A 345 3.11 0.71 25.53
CA MET A 345 2.28 0.25 26.64
C MET A 345 3.07 -0.46 27.75
N ALA A 346 4.40 -0.36 27.74
CA ALA A 346 5.31 -0.96 28.70
C ALA A 346 5.19 -2.50 28.83
N GLN A 347 4.77 -3.18 27.76
CA GLN A 347 4.69 -4.65 27.71
C GLN A 347 6.02 -5.23 27.24
N PHE A 348 7.09 -4.96 28.01
CA PHE A 348 8.48 -5.21 27.59
C PHE A 348 8.80 -6.68 27.34
N THR A 349 8.31 -7.58 28.19
CA THR A 349 8.52 -9.03 28.02
C THR A 349 7.87 -9.53 26.74
N LEU A 350 6.65 -9.08 26.45
CA LEU A 350 5.93 -9.46 25.25
C LEU A 350 6.60 -8.87 24.00
N ALA A 351 7.01 -7.59 24.07
CA ALA A 351 7.74 -6.92 23.00
C ALA A 351 9.06 -7.64 22.69
N ALA A 352 9.78 -8.13 23.71
CA ALA A 352 11.01 -8.90 23.53
C ALA A 352 10.77 -10.19 22.75
N ASN A 353 9.72 -10.96 23.11
CA ASN A 353 9.37 -12.20 22.42
C ASN A 353 8.98 -11.97 20.95
N VAL A 354 8.22 -10.90 20.69
CA VAL A 354 7.84 -10.50 19.33
C VAL A 354 9.09 -10.08 18.54
N ALA A 355 9.97 -9.29 19.14
CA ALA A 355 11.23 -8.87 18.52
C ALA A 355 12.14 -10.08 18.20
N ASP A 356 12.28 -11.05 19.11
CA ASP A 356 13.04 -12.28 18.87
C ASP A 356 12.51 -13.05 17.65
N SER A 357 11.19 -13.20 17.55
CA SER A 357 10.54 -13.88 16.43
C SER A 357 10.81 -13.17 15.11
N THR A 358 10.72 -11.83 15.10
CA THR A 358 11.02 -10.99 13.94
C THR A 358 12.50 -11.06 13.54
N LEU A 359 13.44 -10.95 14.48
CA LEU A 359 14.88 -11.01 14.20
C LEU A 359 15.34 -12.39 13.73
N LYS A 360 14.70 -13.46 14.24
CA LYS A 360 14.91 -14.82 13.76
C LYS A 360 14.57 -14.94 12.27
N PHE A 361 13.47 -14.32 11.82
CA PHE A 361 13.14 -14.27 10.40
C PHE A 361 14.25 -13.60 9.58
N PHE A 362 14.72 -12.41 9.96
CA PHE A 362 15.77 -11.70 9.22
C PHE A 362 17.07 -12.51 9.15
N THR A 363 17.46 -13.15 10.26
CA THR A 363 18.67 -13.98 10.33
C THR A 363 18.58 -15.21 9.42
N ILE A 364 17.42 -15.89 9.40
CA ILE A 364 17.18 -17.04 8.53
C ILE A 364 17.16 -16.59 7.07
N ASN A 365 16.44 -15.52 6.76
CA ASN A 365 16.31 -15.01 5.40
C ASN A 365 17.64 -14.56 4.80
N TYR A 366 18.54 -13.99 5.61
CA TYR A 366 19.90 -13.66 5.16
C TYR A 366 20.65 -14.90 4.65
N LYS A 367 20.52 -16.04 5.35
CA LYS A 367 21.14 -17.32 4.95
C LYS A 367 20.46 -17.90 3.72
N ASP A 368 19.14 -18.00 3.72
CA ASP A 368 18.36 -18.58 2.61
C ASP A 368 18.58 -17.82 1.29
N ASN A 369 18.65 -16.48 1.33
CA ASN A 369 18.92 -15.67 0.14
C ASN A 369 20.30 -15.97 -0.48
N ALA A 370 21.32 -16.28 0.32
CA ALA A 370 22.63 -16.66 -0.20
C ALA A 370 22.53 -17.99 -0.96
N ASP A 371 21.80 -18.96 -0.43
CA ASP A 371 21.57 -20.25 -1.07
C ASP A 371 20.77 -20.12 -2.37
N HIS A 372 19.71 -19.30 -2.39
CA HIS A 372 18.93 -19.03 -3.60
C HIS A 372 19.75 -18.39 -4.73
N LEU A 373 20.73 -17.54 -4.40
CA LEU A 373 21.66 -17.00 -5.39
C LEU A 373 22.55 -18.10 -5.99
N VAL A 374 23.10 -18.98 -5.16
CA VAL A 374 23.91 -20.14 -5.63
C VAL A 374 23.07 -21.07 -6.53
N LEU A 375 21.84 -21.38 -6.11
CA LEU A 375 20.93 -22.22 -6.88
C LEU A 375 20.55 -21.57 -8.23
N SER A 376 20.41 -20.25 -8.27
CA SER A 376 20.10 -19.53 -9.51
C SER A 376 21.20 -19.67 -10.56
N TYR A 377 22.48 -19.64 -10.15
CA TYR A 377 23.60 -19.96 -11.04
C TYR A 377 23.58 -21.44 -11.47
N LYS A 378 23.35 -22.35 -10.53
CA LYS A 378 23.34 -23.80 -10.79
C LYS A 378 22.25 -24.22 -11.80
N PHE A 379 21.07 -23.62 -11.72
CA PHE A 379 19.94 -23.95 -12.58
C PHE A 379 19.78 -23.03 -13.80
N GLY A 380 20.69 -22.08 -14.02
CA GLY A 380 20.67 -21.18 -15.18
C GLY A 380 19.58 -20.10 -15.14
N SER A 381 19.05 -19.77 -13.95
CA SER A 381 18.03 -18.73 -13.75
C SER A 381 18.64 -17.33 -13.66
N PHE A 382 19.49 -16.96 -14.63
CA PHE A 382 20.30 -15.74 -14.56
C PHE A 382 19.50 -14.44 -14.43
N LEU A 383 18.32 -14.38 -15.06
CA LEU A 383 17.44 -13.21 -14.99
C LEU A 383 16.95 -12.91 -13.57
N LYS A 384 16.85 -13.94 -12.70
CA LYS A 384 16.38 -13.79 -11.31
C LYS A 384 17.48 -13.37 -10.33
N ILE A 385 18.75 -13.49 -10.71
CA ILE A 385 19.88 -13.14 -9.83
C ILE A 385 19.83 -11.65 -9.43
N LYS A 386 19.54 -10.77 -10.39
CA LYS A 386 19.37 -9.34 -10.12
C LYS A 386 18.20 -9.07 -9.16
N GLU A 387 17.07 -9.74 -9.36
CA GLU A 387 15.90 -9.60 -8.48
C GLU A 387 16.22 -10.07 -7.05
N PHE A 388 16.88 -11.21 -6.89
CA PHE A 388 17.29 -11.71 -5.57
C PHE A 388 18.29 -10.79 -4.88
N HIS A 389 19.24 -10.22 -5.62
CA HIS A 389 20.17 -9.25 -5.06
C HIS A 389 19.43 -8.00 -4.57
N LEU A 390 18.55 -7.41 -5.38
CA LEU A 390 17.75 -6.25 -4.99
C LEU A 390 16.85 -6.53 -3.78
N PHE A 391 16.22 -7.71 -3.74
CA PHE A 391 15.38 -8.13 -2.62
C PHE A 391 16.18 -8.26 -1.32
N ARG A 392 17.35 -8.91 -1.38
CA ARG A 392 18.26 -9.04 -0.23
C ARG A 392 18.70 -7.67 0.29
N THR A 393 19.13 -6.77 -0.59
CA THR A 393 19.53 -5.41 -0.19
C THR A 393 18.38 -4.65 0.45
N ARG A 394 17.17 -4.77 -0.11
CA ARG A 394 15.95 -4.14 0.44
C ARG A 394 15.62 -4.63 1.86
N LEU A 395 15.79 -5.93 2.14
CA LEU A 395 15.52 -6.49 3.46
C LEU A 395 16.61 -6.15 4.48
N ASN A 396 17.89 -6.25 4.09
CA ASN A 396 19.01 -5.91 4.96
C ASN A 396 18.98 -4.45 5.39
N ASN A 397 18.49 -3.57 4.51
CA ASN A 397 18.37 -2.14 4.78
C ASN A 397 16.97 -1.76 5.27
N SER A 398 16.18 -2.70 5.81
CA SER A 398 14.87 -2.37 6.37
C SER A 398 14.99 -1.50 7.62
N VAL A 399 14.20 -0.42 7.67
CA VAL A 399 14.04 0.40 8.88
C VAL A 399 13.45 -0.44 10.03
N HIS A 400 12.48 -1.32 9.74
CA HIS A 400 11.86 -2.16 10.76
C HIS A 400 12.85 -3.17 11.34
N TYR A 401 13.70 -3.77 10.50
CA TYR A 401 14.78 -4.65 10.94
C TYR A 401 15.74 -3.93 11.90
N THR A 402 16.23 -2.77 11.48
CA THR A 402 17.20 -1.98 12.25
C THR A 402 16.59 -1.54 13.58
N LEU A 403 15.36 -1.03 13.57
CA LEU A 403 14.65 -0.63 14.79
C LEU A 403 14.41 -1.80 15.73
N THR A 404 13.92 -2.93 15.22
CA THR A 404 13.68 -4.13 16.04
C THR A 404 14.97 -4.62 16.70
N THR A 405 16.10 -4.54 16.00
CA THR A 405 17.42 -4.90 16.54
C THR A 405 17.80 -4.00 17.71
N ILE A 406 17.71 -2.68 17.52
CA ILE A 406 18.04 -1.69 18.56
C ILE A 406 17.09 -1.82 19.76
N GLU A 407 15.78 -1.95 19.52
CA GLU A 407 14.80 -2.14 20.61
C GLU A 407 15.06 -3.43 21.37
N LYS A 408 15.39 -4.52 20.69
CA LYS A 408 15.71 -5.78 21.37
C LYS A 408 16.94 -5.64 22.26
N MET A 409 18.00 -4.98 21.78
CA MET A 409 19.19 -4.73 22.58
C MET A 409 18.87 -3.87 23.82
N LEU A 410 18.03 -2.85 23.68
CA LEU A 410 17.58 -2.02 24.79
C LEU A 410 16.71 -2.81 25.78
N LEU A 411 15.80 -3.66 25.30
CA LEU A 411 14.99 -4.55 26.13
C LEU A 411 15.84 -5.57 26.88
N ASP A 412 16.87 -6.12 26.24
CA ASP A 412 17.78 -7.07 26.87
C ASP A 412 18.57 -6.44 28.00
N VAL A 413 18.93 -5.15 27.89
CA VAL A 413 19.52 -4.40 29.00
C VAL A 413 18.47 -4.07 30.09
N LEU A 414 17.26 -3.70 29.68
CA LEU A 414 16.18 -3.30 30.59
C LEU A 414 15.74 -4.42 31.53
N HIS A 415 15.76 -5.67 31.08
CA HIS A 415 15.36 -6.83 31.89
C HIS A 415 16.43 -7.27 32.91
N LEU A 416 17.64 -6.73 32.86
CA LEU A 416 18.73 -7.12 33.75
C LEU A 416 18.57 -6.46 35.12
N THR A 417 18.92 -7.20 36.17
CA THR A 417 18.74 -6.76 37.56
C THR A 417 20.05 -6.35 38.22
N SER A 418 21.19 -6.72 37.63
CA SER A 418 22.51 -6.41 38.18
C SER A 418 23.42 -5.70 37.19
N TYR A 419 24.24 -4.79 37.72
CA TYR A 419 25.23 -4.06 36.93
C TYR A 419 26.25 -4.98 36.23
N ARG A 420 26.61 -6.10 36.86
CA ARG A 420 27.53 -7.08 36.29
C ARG A 420 26.94 -7.78 35.06
N GLU A 421 25.65 -8.12 35.10
CA GLU A 421 24.95 -8.68 33.93
C GLU A 421 24.90 -7.67 32.80
N VAL A 422 24.61 -6.39 33.11
CA VAL A 422 24.62 -5.31 32.10
C VAL A 422 25.97 -5.22 31.38
N LEU A 423 27.08 -5.23 32.12
CA LEU A 423 28.42 -5.24 31.54
C LEU A 423 28.66 -6.45 30.63
N GLY A 424 28.25 -7.64 31.07
CA GLY A 424 28.39 -8.87 30.29
C GLY A 424 27.58 -8.83 28.99
N THR A 425 26.31 -8.46 29.08
CA THR A 425 25.38 -8.39 27.94
C THR A 425 25.82 -7.33 26.93
N VAL A 426 26.13 -6.11 27.37
CA VAL A 426 26.58 -5.03 26.47
C VAL A 426 27.91 -5.39 25.79
N ALA A 427 28.81 -6.10 26.46
CA ALA A 427 30.05 -6.57 25.83
C ALA A 427 29.78 -7.55 24.67
N THR A 428 28.75 -8.40 24.76
CA THR A 428 28.39 -9.33 23.67
C THR A 428 27.69 -8.66 22.49
N MET A 429 27.09 -7.49 22.71
CA MET A 429 26.35 -6.73 21.71
C MET A 429 27.22 -6.07 20.64
N SER A 430 28.56 -6.07 20.81
CA SER A 430 29.53 -5.52 19.84
C SER A 430 29.24 -4.06 19.43
N ILE A 431 28.77 -3.23 20.38
CA ILE A 431 28.47 -1.82 20.13
C ILE A 431 29.76 -1.02 20.15
N ASN A 432 30.03 -0.27 19.08
CA ASN A 432 31.09 0.75 19.07
C ASN A 432 30.44 2.13 19.31
N PRO A 433 30.68 2.80 20.45
CA PRO A 433 30.07 4.10 20.69
C PRO A 433 30.62 5.20 19.77
N GLY A 434 31.87 5.09 19.32
CA GLY A 434 32.50 6.09 18.45
C GLY A 434 32.13 5.97 16.97
N GLN A 435 31.66 4.80 16.54
CA GLN A 435 31.34 4.53 15.14
C GLN A 435 29.89 4.04 14.99
N ASP A 436 29.12 4.76 14.18
CA ASP A 436 27.80 4.30 13.76
C ASP A 436 27.93 3.32 12.61
N ASN A 437 27.39 2.10 12.79
CA ASN A 437 27.43 1.05 11.77
C ASN A 437 26.16 1.04 10.89
N ILE A 438 25.19 1.91 11.19
CA ILE A 438 23.94 1.98 10.42
C ILE A 438 24.18 2.79 9.14
N LEU A 439 23.87 2.18 8.00
CA LEU A 439 23.89 2.83 6.68
C LEU A 439 22.61 3.67 6.48
N TRP A 440 22.54 4.83 7.15
CA TRP A 440 21.37 5.70 7.18
C TRP A 440 20.81 6.05 5.79
N ASP A 441 21.69 6.30 4.82
CA ASP A 441 21.31 6.70 3.46
C ASP A 441 20.70 5.55 2.63
N GLU A 442 20.96 4.31 3.02
CA GLU A 442 20.46 3.14 2.31
C GLU A 442 19.18 2.54 2.90
N LEU A 443 18.74 3.03 4.07
CA LEU A 443 17.56 2.53 4.78
C LEU A 443 16.28 2.65 3.93
N ARG A 444 15.42 1.64 4.03
CA ARG A 444 14.19 1.48 3.26
C ARG A 444 12.99 1.27 4.17
N ASP A 445 11.92 2.00 3.88
CA ASP A 445 10.60 1.72 4.42
C ASP A 445 9.94 0.56 3.67
N ASN A 446 9.74 -0.56 4.36
CA ASN A 446 9.07 -1.74 3.81
C ASN A 446 7.66 -1.95 4.36
N ARG A 447 7.15 -1.01 5.17
CA ARG A 447 5.83 -1.13 5.81
C ARG A 447 4.72 -1.11 4.77
N ASP A 448 3.70 -1.94 4.98
CA ASP A 448 2.47 -1.90 4.19
C ASP A 448 1.45 -0.94 4.83
N LEU A 449 1.47 0.31 4.37
CA LEU A 449 0.55 1.36 4.80
C LEU A 449 -0.85 1.24 4.16
N ASN A 450 -1.08 0.27 3.26
CA ASN A 450 -2.32 0.06 2.53
C ASN A 450 -3.04 -1.25 2.91
N VAL A 451 -2.62 -1.89 4.00
CA VAL A 451 -3.19 -3.18 4.45
C VAL A 451 -4.69 -3.08 4.78
N PHE A 452 -5.15 -1.95 5.31
CA PHE A 452 -6.56 -1.74 5.61
C PHE A 452 -7.36 -1.46 4.34
N ASN A 453 -8.41 -2.27 4.10
CA ASN A 453 -9.29 -2.14 2.93
C ASN A 453 -10.23 -0.92 3.01
N SER A 454 -9.65 0.29 2.95
CA SER A 454 -10.40 1.54 3.04
C SER A 454 -11.04 1.93 1.70
N CYS A 455 -12.35 2.16 1.75
CA CYS A 455 -13.12 2.76 0.65
C CYS A 455 -13.16 4.30 0.76
N ASN A 456 -12.28 4.91 1.54
CA ASN A 456 -12.28 6.35 1.78
C ASN A 456 -11.99 7.14 0.48
N PRO A 457 -12.52 8.37 0.37
CA PRO A 457 -12.26 9.26 -0.76
C PRO A 457 -10.77 9.47 -1.03
N SER A 458 -10.44 9.80 -2.28
CA SER A 458 -9.07 10.00 -2.74
C SER A 458 -8.27 10.99 -1.86
N HIS A 459 -8.88 12.10 -1.47
CA HIS A 459 -8.24 13.13 -0.63
C HIS A 459 -8.00 12.70 0.83
N MET A 460 -8.64 11.63 1.31
CA MET A 460 -8.46 11.11 2.67
C MET A 460 -7.40 10.00 2.76
N LYS A 461 -6.79 9.64 1.63
CA LYS A 461 -5.74 8.63 1.62
C LYS A 461 -4.40 9.21 2.09
N PRO A 462 -3.51 8.37 2.63
CA PRO A 462 -2.13 8.76 2.88
C PRO A 462 -1.49 9.17 1.56
N ASP A 463 -1.29 10.47 1.35
CA ASP A 463 -0.54 10.96 0.20
C ASP A 463 0.94 10.54 0.32
N ALA A 464 1.66 10.52 -0.79
CA ALA A 464 3.10 10.24 -0.82
C ALA A 464 3.87 11.16 0.14
N GLN A 465 3.40 12.40 0.33
CA GLN A 465 3.94 13.34 1.30
C GLN A 465 3.77 12.83 2.74
N VAL A 466 2.59 12.31 3.09
CA VAL A 466 2.32 11.77 4.42
C VAL A 466 3.20 10.55 4.70
N GLN A 467 3.35 9.67 3.70
CA GLN A 467 4.22 8.49 3.83
C GLN A 467 5.69 8.88 4.01
N ALA A 468 6.16 9.91 3.27
CA ALA A 468 7.50 10.43 3.44
C ALA A 468 7.72 11.04 4.84
N LEU A 469 6.71 11.74 5.37
CA LEU A 469 6.73 12.28 6.74
C LEU A 469 6.76 11.16 7.79
N THR A 470 5.90 10.16 7.69
CA THR A 470 5.91 9.03 8.64
C THR A 470 7.23 8.28 8.61
N HIS A 471 7.83 8.10 7.43
CA HIS A 471 9.15 7.50 7.29
C HIS A 471 10.24 8.34 7.95
N ALA A 472 10.27 9.66 7.69
CA ALA A 472 11.24 10.57 8.31
C ALA A 472 11.14 10.57 9.85
N HIS A 473 9.92 10.41 10.37
CA HIS A 473 9.66 10.30 11.80
C HIS A 473 10.21 8.99 12.39
N ASP A 474 9.99 7.86 11.73
CA ASP A 474 10.55 6.58 12.19
C ASP A 474 12.09 6.58 12.13
N LEU A 475 12.69 7.22 11.13
CA LEU A 475 14.15 7.41 11.08
C LEU A 475 14.66 8.27 12.24
N SER A 476 13.95 9.35 12.56
CA SER A 476 14.31 10.22 13.68
C SER A 476 14.14 9.50 15.03
N TYR A 477 13.09 8.70 15.18
CA TYR A 477 12.91 7.82 16.34
C TYR A 477 14.02 6.77 16.43
N LEU A 478 14.34 6.09 15.33
CA LEU A 478 15.45 5.13 15.26
C LEU A 478 16.78 5.78 15.65
N ARG A 479 17.05 7.02 15.18
CA ARG A 479 18.24 7.80 15.55
C ARG A 479 18.30 8.02 17.05
N MET A 480 17.19 8.46 17.66
CA MET A 480 17.11 8.64 19.12
C MET A 480 17.39 7.34 19.88
N ARG A 481 16.78 6.23 19.48
CA ARG A 481 16.94 4.94 20.17
C ARG A 481 18.35 4.38 20.01
N THR A 482 18.94 4.55 18.84
CA THR A 482 20.35 4.20 18.58
C THR A 482 21.29 5.03 19.45
N LEU A 483 21.03 6.34 19.59
CA LEU A 483 21.81 7.22 20.46
C LEU A 483 21.69 6.82 21.93
N VAL A 484 20.50 6.46 22.41
CA VAL A 484 20.31 5.94 23.77
C VAL A 484 21.18 4.71 24.01
N LEU A 485 21.18 3.75 23.08
CA LEU A 485 21.99 2.54 23.19
C LEU A 485 23.50 2.85 23.17
N ARG A 486 23.93 3.74 22.27
CA ARG A 486 25.36 4.15 22.16
C ARG A 486 25.83 4.96 23.36
N ILE A 487 25.00 5.84 23.92
CA ILE A 487 25.29 6.59 25.14
C ILE A 487 25.42 5.64 26.32
N LEU A 488 24.55 4.63 26.42
CA LEU A 488 24.64 3.59 27.45
C LEU A 488 25.96 2.84 27.34
N ALA A 489 26.34 2.38 26.14
CA ALA A 489 27.62 1.72 25.89
C ALA A 489 28.83 2.65 26.17
N ALA A 490 28.79 3.90 25.73
CA ALA A 490 29.83 4.90 26.01
C ALA A 490 30.02 5.13 27.50
N SER A 491 28.91 5.25 28.25
CA SER A 491 28.94 5.43 29.70
C SER A 491 29.61 4.25 30.40
N LEU A 492 29.32 3.02 29.95
CA LEU A 492 29.98 1.82 30.45
C LEU A 492 31.47 1.78 30.08
N HIS A 493 31.87 2.21 28.89
CA HIS A 493 33.28 2.28 28.49
C HIS A 493 34.09 3.33 29.26
N VAL A 494 33.43 4.41 29.71
CA VAL A 494 34.02 5.42 30.60
C VAL A 494 34.21 4.85 32.00
N ALA A 495 33.22 4.14 32.54
CA ALA A 495 33.29 3.53 33.87
C ALA A 495 34.21 2.30 33.93
N HIS A 496 34.16 1.45 32.90
CA HIS A 496 34.95 0.23 32.74
C HIS A 496 35.60 0.21 31.36
N PRO A 497 36.84 0.70 31.27
CA PRO A 497 37.65 0.56 30.07
C PRO A 497 37.63 -0.85 29.49
N PRO A 498 37.15 -1.06 28.25
CA PRO A 498 37.39 -2.33 27.58
C PRO A 498 38.91 -2.53 27.42
N PRO A 499 39.40 -3.77 27.47
CA PRO A 499 40.80 -4.06 27.15
C PRO A 499 41.12 -3.53 25.75
N PRO A 500 42.36 -3.04 25.52
CA PRO A 500 42.76 -2.58 24.19
C PRO A 500 42.53 -3.71 23.18
N LEU A 501 41.87 -3.38 22.06
CA LEU A 501 41.69 -4.31 20.96
C LEU A 501 43.08 -4.79 20.49
N PRO A 502 43.28 -6.10 20.23
CA PRO A 502 44.48 -6.55 19.56
C PRO A 502 44.59 -5.83 18.21
N PRO A 503 45.80 -5.43 17.77
CA PRO A 503 45.98 -4.75 16.50
C PRO A 503 45.35 -5.60 15.40
N SER A 504 44.43 -4.99 14.65
CA SER A 504 43.84 -5.65 13.48
C SER A 504 44.97 -5.98 12.51
N SER A 505 44.98 -7.19 11.97
CA SER A 505 46.03 -7.71 11.08
C SER A 505 46.10 -7.02 9.70
N ASN A 506 45.55 -5.81 9.58
CA ASN A 506 45.58 -4.98 8.38
C ASN A 506 46.39 -3.68 8.55
N GLU A 507 47.10 -3.49 9.67
CA GLU A 507 47.89 -2.27 9.95
C GLU A 507 49.42 -2.50 10.00
N GLU A 508 49.97 -3.48 9.27
CA GLU A 508 51.43 -3.62 9.16
C GLU A 508 52.09 -2.71 8.09
N GLU A 509 51.33 -1.90 7.35
CA GLU A 509 51.90 -0.94 6.40
C GLU A 509 51.46 0.49 6.71
N LYS A 510 52.08 1.10 7.73
CA LYS A 510 52.28 2.57 7.85
C LYS A 510 53.18 2.91 9.03
N GLN A 511 54.44 2.49 8.98
CA GLN A 511 55.50 3.18 9.71
C GLN A 511 56.12 4.24 8.79
N ASN A 512 55.65 5.49 8.93
CA ASN A 512 56.47 6.70 9.00
C ASN A 512 55.61 7.96 8.87
N GLY A 513 55.78 8.89 9.81
CA GLY A 513 55.48 10.31 9.63
C GLY A 513 54.22 10.80 10.35
N ASP A 514 54.46 11.54 11.44
CA ASP A 514 53.57 12.51 12.10
C ASP A 514 52.18 12.73 11.49
N ASN A 515 51.17 12.19 12.16
CA ASN A 515 49.89 12.86 12.40
C ASN A 515 49.20 12.15 13.54
N SER A 516 49.46 12.61 14.77
CA SER A 516 48.65 12.27 15.93
C SER A 516 47.26 12.94 15.79
N THR A 517 46.38 12.40 14.96
CA THR A 517 44.95 12.47 15.25
C THR A 517 44.74 11.60 16.48
N SER A 518 44.92 12.19 17.66
CA SER A 518 44.60 11.56 18.94
C SER A 518 43.18 11.01 18.85
N GLU A 519 43.00 9.71 19.05
CA GLU A 519 41.65 9.14 19.20
C GLU A 519 40.88 9.99 20.23
N PRO A 520 39.65 10.43 19.90
CA PRO A 520 38.89 11.29 20.80
C PRO A 520 38.76 10.59 22.15
N SER A 521 38.95 11.35 23.22
CA SER A 521 38.86 10.76 24.55
C SER A 521 37.47 10.14 24.74
N ARG A 522 37.37 9.02 25.46
CA ARG A 522 36.09 8.31 25.63
C ARG A 522 35.00 9.21 26.23
N LEU A 523 35.41 10.20 27.02
CA LEU A 523 34.55 11.24 27.56
C LEU A 523 34.07 12.23 26.48
N GLU A 524 34.92 12.61 25.52
CA GLU A 524 34.53 13.41 24.35
C GLU A 524 33.51 12.68 23.49
N VAL A 525 33.71 11.37 23.25
CA VAL A 525 32.74 10.55 22.51
C VAL A 525 31.38 10.59 23.22
N LEU A 526 31.34 10.34 24.54
CA LEU A 526 30.09 10.41 25.31
C LEU A 526 29.42 11.80 25.22
N LYS A 527 30.18 12.88 25.37
CA LYS A 527 29.65 14.25 25.26
C LYS A 527 29.08 14.53 23.87
N SER A 528 29.79 14.14 22.81
CA SER A 528 29.34 14.33 21.44
C SER A 528 28.01 13.60 21.16
N LEU A 529 27.84 12.39 21.69
CA LEU A 529 26.60 11.63 21.54
C LEU A 529 25.42 12.28 22.29
N ILE A 530 25.67 12.84 23.48
CA ILE A 530 24.65 13.57 24.24
C ILE A 530 24.23 14.83 23.50
N GLU A 531 25.19 15.59 22.96
CA GLU A 531 24.92 16.77 22.14
C GLU A 531 24.12 16.42 20.89
N GLU A 532 24.48 15.34 20.20
CA GLU A 532 23.73 14.84 19.04
C GLU A 532 22.30 14.45 19.42
N MET A 533 22.12 13.73 20.54
CA MET A 533 20.79 13.35 21.03
C MET A 533 19.92 14.57 21.34
N GLN A 534 20.50 15.62 21.92
CA GLN A 534 19.78 16.86 22.18
C GLN A 534 19.34 17.54 20.87
N GLN A 535 20.21 17.59 19.86
CA GLN A 535 19.87 18.17 18.55
C GLN A 535 18.74 17.41 17.86
N VAL A 536 18.78 16.07 17.88
CA VAL A 536 17.72 15.23 17.31
C VAL A 536 16.42 15.39 18.08
N TYR A 537 16.47 15.47 19.41
CA TYR A 537 15.31 15.73 20.25
C TYR A 537 14.67 17.09 19.95
N ASP A 538 15.46 18.16 19.88
CA ASP A 538 14.96 19.50 19.58
C ASP A 538 14.31 19.57 18.20
N LYS A 539 14.86 18.85 17.22
CA LYS A 539 14.26 18.70 15.89
C LYS A 539 12.92 17.98 15.97
N LEU A 540 12.84 16.83 16.66
CA LEU A 540 11.60 16.07 16.85
C LEU A 540 10.50 16.87 17.56
N VAL A 541 10.88 17.70 18.55
CA VAL A 541 9.93 18.56 19.26
C VAL A 541 9.40 19.68 18.36
N LYS A 542 10.22 20.23 17.47
CA LYS A 542 9.80 21.23 16.47
C LYS A 542 8.94 20.62 15.37
N ASP A 543 9.27 19.41 14.93
CA ASP A 543 8.57 18.66 13.89
C ASP A 543 7.30 17.95 14.40
N ARG A 544 6.70 18.41 15.51
CA ARG A 544 5.44 17.84 16.03
C ARG A 544 4.36 17.91 14.95
N LEU A 545 4.03 16.74 14.40
CA LEU A 545 2.94 16.60 13.45
C LEU A 545 1.64 17.15 14.06
N SER A 546 1.00 18.08 13.35
CA SER A 546 -0.47 18.15 13.32
C SER A 546 -1.00 16.75 13.00
N PRO A 547 -2.11 16.27 13.58
CA PRO A 547 -2.58 14.89 13.37
C PRO A 547 -2.81 14.62 11.87
N VAL A 548 -1.80 14.10 11.18
CA VAL A 548 -1.90 13.70 9.79
C VAL A 548 -2.56 12.33 9.81
N SER A 549 -3.80 12.30 9.32
CA SER A 549 -4.76 11.19 9.22
C SER A 549 -4.64 10.08 10.28
N GLU A 550 -5.61 9.93 11.17
CA GLU A 550 -5.57 8.94 12.27
C GLU A 550 -5.45 7.47 11.82
N PHE A 551 -5.66 7.19 10.53
CA PHE A 551 -5.43 5.89 9.90
C PHE A 551 -4.02 5.69 9.31
N THR A 552 -3.19 6.72 9.20
CA THR A 552 -1.76 6.50 8.95
C THR A 552 -1.13 6.04 10.25
N CYS A 553 -1.01 4.73 10.38
CA CYS A 553 -0.24 4.08 11.41
C CYS A 553 1.25 4.48 11.28
N SER A 554 1.61 5.69 11.70
CA SER A 554 2.94 5.87 12.28
C SER A 554 2.97 4.96 13.51
N ALA A 555 3.86 3.98 13.51
CA ALA A 555 4.13 3.10 14.64
C ALA A 555 4.44 3.90 15.93
N HIS A 556 4.95 5.12 15.75
CA HIS A 556 5.38 6.02 16.80
C HIS A 556 4.58 7.31 16.69
N ASN A 557 3.55 7.46 17.52
CA ASN A 557 2.80 8.70 17.60
C ASN A 557 3.65 9.73 18.36
N PRO A 558 4.02 10.88 17.76
CA PRO A 558 4.85 11.89 18.44
C PRO A 558 4.21 12.46 19.71
N LYS A 559 2.91 12.28 19.93
CA LYS A 559 2.26 12.61 21.21
C LYS A 559 2.86 11.83 22.40
N VAL A 560 3.33 10.60 22.20
CA VAL A 560 3.90 9.74 23.27
C VAL A 560 5.31 10.18 23.69
N LEU A 561 6.08 10.74 22.75
CA LEU A 561 7.41 11.31 23.02
C LEU A 561 7.34 12.65 23.79
N GLY A 562 6.21 13.37 23.67
CA GLY A 562 6.01 14.66 24.33
C GLY A 562 5.41 14.60 25.74
N SER A 563 4.84 13.46 26.17
CA SER A 563 4.15 13.32 27.46
C SER A 563 4.93 12.51 28.50
N SER A 564 6.09 11.95 28.15
CA SER A 564 6.87 11.05 29.01
C SER A 564 8.13 11.67 29.61
N LEU A 565 8.36 12.98 29.42
CA LEU A 565 9.55 13.70 29.90
C LEU A 565 9.22 15.04 30.62
N THR A 566 8.00 15.17 31.16
CA THR A 566 7.66 16.26 32.10
C THR A 566 7.26 15.70 33.45
#